data_AF-A0A9X6T3Q4-F1
#
_entry.id   AF-A0A9X6T3Q4-F1
#
_cell.length_a   1.000
_cell.length_b   1.000
_cell.length_c   1.000
_cell.angle_alpha   90.00
_cell.angle_beta   90.00
_cell.angle_gamma   90.00
#
_symmetry.space_group_name_H-M   'P 1'
#
loop_
_entity.id
_entity.type
_entity.pdbx_description
1 polymer ?
#
loop_
_entity_poly.entity_id
_entity_poly.type
_entity_poly.pdbx_seq_one_letter_code
_entity_poly.pdbx_strand_id
1 'polypeptide(L)'
;MERDENYLRAKKRVENLKAFYIHLTVYILVNLMLFFINISSDSSKLWFLYPLGGWGIGIVIHGLTTFPFGIFGKEWEERKIKEYMEKDK
;
A
#
# COMPACT_ATOMS: atom_id res chain seq x y z
N MET A 1 -14.77 20.12 -17.68
CA MET A 1 -13.39 20.36 -17.21
C MET A 1 -13.28 20.11 -15.71
N GLU A 2 -13.75 20.99 -14.82
CA GLU A 2 -13.60 20.78 -13.36
C GLU A 2 -14.29 19.50 -12.80
N ARG A 3 -15.48 19.14 -13.32
CA ARG A 3 -16.14 17.87 -12.98
C ARG A 3 -15.37 16.64 -13.46
N ASP A 4 -14.69 16.74 -14.60
CA ASP A 4 -13.95 15.62 -15.20
C ASP A 4 -12.66 15.36 -14.40
N GLU A 5 -11.97 16.43 -13.97
CA GLU A 5 -10.77 16.35 -13.13
C GLU A 5 -11.06 15.76 -11.74
N ASN A 6 -12.15 16.19 -11.11
CA ASN A 6 -12.58 15.65 -9.82
C ASN A 6 -12.95 14.16 -9.94
N TYR A 7 -13.63 13.77 -11.02
CA TYR A 7 -13.95 12.38 -11.30
C TYR A 7 -12.70 11.53 -11.55
N LEU A 8 -11.74 12.01 -12.35
CA LEU A 8 -10.45 11.35 -12.61
C LEU A 8 -9.64 11.13 -11.31
N ARG A 9 -9.58 12.13 -10.43
CA ARG A 9 -8.93 12.01 -9.12
C ARG A 9 -9.62 10.98 -8.23
N ALA A 10 -10.95 11.01 -8.16
CA ALA A 10 -11.71 10.04 -7.39
C ALA A 10 -11.51 8.61 -7.90
N LYS A 11 -11.53 8.42 -9.23
CA LYS A 11 -11.29 7.12 -9.88
C LYS A 11 -9.90 6.58 -9.55
N LYS A 12 -8.85 7.39 -9.72
CA LYS A 12 -7.47 6.99 -9.41
C LYS A 12 -7.28 6.58 -7.96
N ARG A 13 -7.98 7.26 -7.04
CA ARG A 13 -7.96 6.94 -5.61
C ARG A 13 -8.60 5.57 -5.33
N VAL A 14 -9.71 5.26 -5.98
CA VAL A 14 -10.36 3.94 -5.88
C VAL A 14 -9.47 2.83 -6.45
N GLU A 15 -8.80 3.09 -7.57
CA GLU A 15 -7.85 2.13 -8.17
C GLU A 15 -6.67 1.84 -7.23
N ASN A 16 -6.08 2.87 -6.61
CA ASN A 16 -5.01 2.69 -5.62
C ASN A 16 -5.48 1.91 -4.38
N LEU A 17 -6.66 2.21 -3.86
CA LEU A 17 -7.27 1.46 -2.76
C LEU A 17 -7.46 -0.02 -3.12
N LYS A 18 -7.99 -0.29 -4.32
CA LYS A 18 -8.20 -1.65 -4.80
C LYS A 18 -6.87 -2.41 -4.92
N ALA A 19 -5.84 -1.78 -5.47
CA ALA A 19 -4.50 -2.36 -5.58
C ALA A 19 -3.93 -2.71 -4.19
N PHE A 20 -4.05 -1.79 -3.23
CA PHE A 20 -3.63 -2.02 -1.85
C PHE A 20 -4.36 -3.22 -1.21
N TYR A 21 -5.69 -3.28 -1.32
CA TYR A 21 -6.46 -4.39 -0.73
C TYR A 21 -6.12 -5.75 -1.37
N ILE A 22 -5.90 -5.80 -2.68
CA ILE A 22 -5.47 -7.03 -3.36
C ILE A 22 -4.12 -7.47 -2.80
N HIS A 23 -3.15 -6.56 -2.72
CA HIS A 23 -1.81 -6.89 -2.25
C HIS A 23 -1.81 -7.31 -0.76
N LEU A 24 -2.57 -6.61 0.08
CA LEU A 24 -2.78 -6.97 1.49
C LEU A 24 -3.43 -8.35 1.64
N THR A 25 -4.45 -8.65 0.83
CA THR A 25 -5.14 -9.95 0.87
C THR A 25 -4.18 -11.08 0.49
N VAL A 26 -3.42 -10.92 -0.59
CA VAL A 26 -2.39 -11.89 -1.00
C VAL A 26 -1.35 -12.07 0.10
N TYR A 27 -0.87 -10.97 0.68
CA TYR A 27 0.10 -11.00 1.78
C TYR A 27 -0.42 -11.82 2.98
N ILE A 28 -1.66 -11.60 3.41
CA ILE A 28 -2.27 -12.33 4.52
C ILE A 28 -2.40 -13.81 4.17
N LEU A 29 -2.95 -14.15 3.01
CA LEU A 29 -3.17 -15.54 2.59
C LEU A 29 -1.85 -16.32 2.49
N VAL A 30 -0.83 -15.72 1.88
CA VAL A 30 0.50 -16.34 1.76
C VAL A 30 1.12 -16.54 3.14
N ASN A 31 1.14 -15.51 4.00
CA ASN A 31 1.74 -15.64 5.33
C ASN A 31 1.00 -16.64 6.22
N LEU A 32 -0.32 -16.72 6.14
CA LEU A 32 -1.10 -17.76 6.83
C LEU A 32 -0.72 -19.15 6.33
N MET A 33 -0.61 -19.35 5.02
CA MET A 33 -0.16 -20.62 4.44
C MET A 33 1.24 -21.00 4.94
N LEU A 34 2.20 -20.06 4.90
CA LEU A 34 3.56 -20.29 5.38
C LEU A 34 3.61 -20.59 6.89
N PHE A 35 2.78 -19.91 7.68
CA PHE A 35 2.62 -20.18 9.10
C PHE A 35 2.17 -21.63 9.34
N PHE A 36 1.11 -22.08 8.66
CA PHE A 36 0.64 -23.47 8.79
C PHE A 36 1.69 -24.49 8.35
N ILE A 37 2.40 -24.24 7.25
CA ILE A 37 3.50 -25.11 6.79
C ILE A 37 4.61 -25.18 7.84
N ASN A 38 5.00 -24.05 8.41
CA ASN A 38 6.09 -24.00 9.37
C ASN A 38 5.74 -24.75 10.65
N ILE A 39 4.55 -24.53 11.21
CA ILE A 39 4.10 -25.20 12.43
C ILE A 39 3.89 -26.70 12.21
N SER A 40 3.46 -27.11 11.02
CA SER A 40 3.20 -28.52 10.71
C SER A 40 4.47 -29.32 10.37
N SER A 41 5.54 -28.67 9.89
CA SER A 41 6.78 -29.33 9.46
C SER A 41 7.82 -29.41 10.58
N ASP A 42 8.22 -28.25 11.12
CA ASP A 42 9.20 -28.15 12.21
C ASP A 42 8.99 -26.81 12.92
N SER A 43 8.43 -26.87 14.13
CA SER A 43 8.15 -25.69 14.94
C SER A 43 9.40 -25.14 15.67
N SER A 44 10.55 -25.81 15.56
CA SER A 44 11.78 -25.36 16.24
C SER A 44 12.34 -24.06 15.65
N LYS A 45 12.03 -23.76 14.38
CA LYS A 45 12.46 -22.56 13.68
C LYS A 45 11.28 -21.88 13.03
N LEU A 46 10.91 -20.70 13.53
CA LEU A 46 9.82 -19.86 13.00
C LEU A 46 10.25 -19.09 11.75
N TRP A 47 10.64 -19.79 10.68
CA TRP A 47 11.12 -19.18 9.45
C TRP A 47 10.04 -18.37 8.72
N PHE A 48 8.75 -18.61 8.97
CA PHE A 48 7.67 -17.80 8.39
C PHE A 48 7.76 -16.31 8.77
N LEU A 49 8.50 -15.96 9.83
CA LEU A 49 8.72 -14.57 10.26
C LEU A 49 9.55 -13.76 9.25
N TYR A 50 10.42 -14.40 8.47
CA TYR A 50 11.23 -13.70 7.46
C TYR A 50 10.38 -13.09 6.33
N PRO A 51 9.50 -13.85 5.63
CA PRO A 51 8.60 -13.27 4.65
C PRO A 51 7.56 -12.34 5.30
N LEU A 52 7.08 -12.66 6.51
CA LEU A 52 6.17 -11.79 7.25
C LEU A 52 6.77 -10.40 7.47
N GLY A 53 7.98 -10.33 8.03
CA GLY A 53 8.66 -9.06 8.27
C GLY A 53 9.11 -8.37 6.99
N GLY A 54 9.81 -9.10 6.11
CA GLY A 54 10.39 -8.54 4.89
C GLY A 54 9.34 -7.93 3.96
N TRP A 55 8.27 -8.65 3.66
CA TRP A 55 7.18 -8.13 2.82
C TRP A 55 6.22 -7.23 3.60
N GLY A 56 6.09 -7.43 4.91
CA GLY A 56 5.25 -6.61 5.77
C GLY A 56 5.62 -5.14 5.73
N ILE A 57 6.92 -4.82 5.66
CA ILE A 57 7.40 -3.44 5.50
C ILE A 57 6.85 -2.81 4.20
N GLY A 58 6.85 -3.55 3.09
CA GLY A 58 6.32 -3.08 1.81
C GLY A 58 4.82 -2.80 1.87
N ILE A 59 4.05 -3.65 2.55
CA ILE A 59 2.61 -3.45 2.78
C ILE A 59 2.36 -2.19 3.64
N VAL A 60 3.14 -2.00 4.71
CA VAL A 60 3.03 -0.81 5.56
C VAL A 60 3.31 0.46 4.76
N ILE A 61 4.39 0.49 3.98
CA ILE A 61 4.72 1.64 3.12
C ILE A 61 3.60 1.89 2.10
N HIS A 62 3.09 0.84 1.45
CA HIS A 62 2.01 0.98 0.47
C HIS A 62 0.71 1.49 1.11
N GLY A 63 0.40 1.09 2.34
CA GLY A 63 -0.73 1.62 3.10
C GLY A 63 -0.55 3.10 3.43
N LEU A 64 0.62 3.49 3.90
CA LEU A 64 0.96 4.88 4.21
C LEU A 64 0.95 5.80 2.99
N THR A 65 1.12 5.27 1.78
CA THR A 65 1.01 6.06 0.54
C THR A 65 -0.40 6.03 -0.05
N THR A 66 -1.20 5.01 0.27
CA THR A 66 -2.57 4.86 -0.27
C THR A 66 -3.61 5.61 0.55
N PHE A 67 -3.47 5.66 1.89
CA PHE A 67 -4.44 6.30 2.76
C PHE A 67 -4.09 7.77 3.03
N PRO A 68 -5.10 8.66 3.13
CA PRO A 68 -4.89 10.11 3.31
C PRO A 68 -4.22 10.51 4.62
N PHE A 69 -4.17 9.60 5.60
CA PHE A 69 -3.56 9.81 6.92
C PHE A 69 -2.11 9.34 7.01
N GLY A 70 -1.53 8.81 5.92
CA GLY A 70 -0.14 8.37 5.90
C GLY A 70 0.86 9.49 5.58
N ILE A 71 2.15 9.12 5.50
CA ILE A 71 3.30 10.05 5.42
C ILE A 71 3.21 11.02 4.21
N PHE A 72 2.53 10.59 3.14
CA PHE A 72 2.29 11.38 1.93
C PHE A 72 0.83 11.83 1.81
N GLY A 73 0.26 12.33 2.90
CA GLY A 73 -1.12 12.81 2.95
C GLY A 73 -1.42 13.97 1.99
N LYS A 74 -2.70 14.41 1.99
CA LYS A 74 -3.25 15.45 1.09
C LYS A 74 -2.36 16.70 0.96
N GLU A 75 -1.78 17.16 2.06
CA GLU A 75 -0.88 18.34 2.08
C GLU A 75 0.42 18.12 1.28
N TRP A 76 1.00 16.92 1.34
CA TRP A 76 2.19 16.59 0.54
C TRP A 76 1.84 16.56 -0.95
N GLU A 77 0.69 15.98 -1.29
CA GLU A 77 0.17 15.88 -2.66
C GLU A 77 -0.12 17.27 -3.23
N GLU A 78 -0.81 18.14 -2.47
CA GLU A 78 -1.10 19.53 -2.84
C GLU A 78 0.18 20.36 -3.01
N ARG A 79 1.17 20.19 -2.12
CA ARG A 79 2.48 20.86 -2.24
C ARG A 79 3.21 20.44 -3.52
N LYS A 80 3.22 19.15 -3.85
CA LYS A 80 3.89 18.66 -5.06
C LYS A 80 3.20 19.11 -6.33
N ILE A 81 1.87 19.10 -6.37
CA ILE A 81 1.10 19.64 -7.50
C ILE A 81 1.46 21.11 -7.71
N LYS A 82 1.50 21.90 -6.64
CA LYS A 82 1.87 23.32 -6.72
C LYS A 82 3.30 23.53 -7.23
N GLU A 83 4.25 22.73 -6.76
CA GLU A 83 5.65 22.78 -7.22
C GLU A 83 5.79 22.49 -8.73
N TYR A 84 5.03 21.52 -9.26
CA TYR A 84 5.05 21.23 -10.70
C TYR A 84 4.38 22.35 -11.53
N MET A 85 3.26 22.90 -11.05
CA MET A 85 2.57 24.01 -11.72
C MET A 85 3.38 25.32 -11.74
N GLU A 86 4.26 25.53 -10.75
CA GLU A 86 5.18 26.68 -10.70
C GLU A 86 6.44 26.46 -11.55
N LYS A 87 6.87 25.20 -11.76
CA LYS A 87 8.01 24.86 -12.63
C LYS A 87 7.68 24.86 -14.13
N ASP A 88 6.43 24.60 -14.48
CA ASP A 88 5.93 24.65 -15.87
C ASP A 88 5.43 26.06 -16.27
N LYS A 89 5.66 27.08 -15.44
CA LYS A 89 5.48 28.51 -15.76
C LYS A 89 6.80 29.16 -16.11
#